data_AF-A0A5N5TIY7-F1
#
_entry.id   AF-A0A5N5TIY7-F1
#
_cell.length_a   1.000
_cell.length_b   1.000
_cell.length_c   1.000
_cell.angle_alpha   90.00
_cell.angle_beta   90.00
_cell.angle_gamma   90.00
#
_symmetry.space_group_name_H-M   'P 1'
#
loop_
_entity.id
_entity.type
_entity.pdbx_description
1 polymer ?
#
loop_
_entity_poly.entity_id
_entity_poly.type
_entity_poly.pdbx_seq_one_letter_code
_entity_poly.pdbx_strand_id
1 'polypeptide(L)'
;MAVGLLLSFLMVRRSISFKPQKIFGIYSVPKWNYYFKVIFFYLLVQLRKRQSKKSTKKGSDSGHGYGVKSRSDVQEMERPQSLSEHPKAIDAVYFNAGNRDGYYMVMATARRPKGVINGLLYLRIPEIGLLDLPRMPDTLLFGSEENFSAEGLSATPQEPMKSLCRDPSKSFDVVLDALWTSNLDYFDFDTDMSPWALSKTMAKEQWSRQYFKDLQRLELGYVFTPSGEKLTVSSVNLPLWQHGEGGIPPTDYAFSFNADFFVEVQIEESPEFYIGWEWETRVVERMATFRVNGVKGWGIAEWNYRHQGGRPETYASKDPEWTLSLNKG
;
A
#
# COMPACT_ATOMS: atom_id res chain seq x y z
N MET A 1 30.69 2.42 45.84
CA MET A 1 30.33 1.67 44.62
C MET A 1 28.90 1.09 44.67
N ALA A 2 28.58 0.15 45.57
CA ALA A 2 27.31 -0.61 45.55
C ALA A 2 26.02 0.23 45.35
N VAL A 3 25.84 1.34 46.08
CA VAL A 3 24.65 2.21 45.96
C VAL A 3 24.49 2.78 44.54
N GLY A 4 25.59 3.15 43.88
CA GLY A 4 25.56 3.65 42.50
C GLY A 4 25.15 2.58 41.49
N LEU A 5 25.59 1.33 41.68
CA LEU A 5 25.15 0.19 40.86
C LEU A 5 23.67 -0.13 41.07
N LEU A 6 23.19 -0.06 42.32
CA LEU A 6 21.77 -0.27 42.64
C LEU A 6 20.89 0.82 42.03
N LEU A 7 21.29 2.10 42.14
CA LEU A 7 20.58 3.22 41.52
C LEU A 7 20.57 3.11 39.98
N SER A 8 21.70 2.77 39.36
CA SER A 8 21.78 2.51 37.92
C SER A 8 20.87 1.36 37.48
N PHE A 9 20.87 0.24 38.23
CA PHE A 9 19.97 -0.88 37.95
C PHE A 9 18.49 -0.51 38.11
N LEU A 10 18.13 0.27 39.13
CA LEU A 10 16.77 0.76 39.35
C LEU A 10 16.33 1.76 38.28
N MET A 11 17.21 2.67 37.83
CA MET A 11 16.95 3.57 36.71
C MET A 11 16.77 2.79 35.40
N VAL A 12 17.65 1.83 35.09
CA VAL A 12 17.52 0.95 33.91
C VAL A 12 16.22 0.15 33.97
N ARG A 13 15.90 -0.46 35.12
CA ARG A 13 14.65 -1.21 35.33
C ARG A 13 13.41 -0.33 35.18
N ARG A 14 13.42 0.90 35.72
CA ARG A 14 12.33 1.88 35.59
C ARG A 14 12.18 2.38 34.16
N SER A 15 13.28 2.58 33.43
CA SER A 15 13.27 2.95 32.00
C SER A 15 12.78 1.80 31.11
N ILE A 16 13.07 0.53 31.47
CA ILE A 16 12.53 -0.66 30.79
C ILE A 16 11.03 -0.84 31.09
N SER A 17 10.58 -0.59 32.32
CA SER A 17 9.16 -0.75 32.69
C SER A 17 8.28 0.44 32.25
N PHE A 18 8.87 1.61 31.98
CA PHE A 18 8.12 2.76 31.48
C PHE A 18 7.56 2.50 30.07
N LYS A 19 6.25 2.32 30.00
CA LYS A 19 5.48 2.36 28.76
C LYS A 19 5.05 3.81 28.53
N PRO A 20 5.69 4.59 27.62
CA PRO A 20 5.13 5.87 27.23
C PRO A 20 3.74 5.65 26.62
N GLN A 21 2.83 6.58 26.86
CA GLN A 21 1.46 6.52 26.36
C GLN A 21 1.48 6.54 24.83
N LYS A 22 0.73 5.61 24.20
CA LYS A 22 0.50 5.59 22.75
C LYS A 22 -0.41 6.76 22.38
N ILE A 23 -0.14 7.42 21.25
CA ILE A 23 -1.04 8.45 20.71
C ILE A 23 -2.34 7.76 20.28
N PHE A 24 -3.49 8.28 20.74
CA PHE A 24 -4.81 7.65 20.66
C PHE A 24 -4.87 6.18 21.16
N GLY A 25 -3.92 5.74 21.99
CA GLY A 25 -3.80 4.33 22.37
C GLY A 25 -3.26 3.40 21.27
N ILE A 26 -3.12 3.88 20.03
CA ILE A 26 -2.76 3.10 18.84
C ILE A 26 -1.29 3.25 18.46
N TYR A 27 -0.77 4.47 18.36
CA TYR A 27 0.55 4.73 17.77
C TYR A 27 1.68 4.74 18.81
N SER A 28 2.70 3.90 18.65
CA SER A 28 3.88 3.94 19.54
C SER A 28 4.77 5.14 19.29
N VAL A 29 5.27 5.73 20.37
CA VAL A 29 6.26 6.80 20.38
C VAL A 29 7.67 6.26 20.71
N PRO A 30 8.75 6.94 20.28
CA PRO A 30 10.12 6.57 20.63
C PRO A 30 10.34 6.38 22.13
N LYS A 31 11.11 5.34 22.49
CA LYS A 31 11.50 5.01 23.88
C LYS A 31 12.99 5.32 24.08
N TRP A 32 13.48 5.30 25.32
CA TRP A 32 14.90 5.57 25.63
C TRP A 32 15.89 4.72 24.82
N ASN A 33 15.52 3.47 24.49
CA ASN A 33 16.34 2.55 23.68
C ASN A 33 16.02 2.60 22.17
N TYR A 34 15.32 3.62 21.68
CA TYR A 34 14.93 3.77 20.28
C TYR A 34 16.13 3.71 19.33
N TYR A 35 17.12 4.59 19.48
CA TYR A 35 18.28 4.62 18.57
C TYR A 35 19.11 3.32 18.62
N PHE A 36 19.19 2.66 19.78
CA PHE A 36 19.81 1.33 19.88
C PHE A 36 19.08 0.30 19.01
N LYS A 37 17.75 0.24 19.07
CA LYS A 37 16.94 -0.60 18.17
C LYS A 37 17.12 -0.23 16.70
N VAL A 38 17.16 1.07 16.36
CA VAL A 38 17.36 1.52 14.98
C VAL A 38 18.69 1.00 14.43
N ILE A 39 19.78 1.19 15.17
CA ILE A 39 21.12 0.73 14.76
C ILE A 39 21.15 -0.81 14.66
N PHE A 40 20.60 -1.52 15.64
CA PHE A 40 20.54 -2.99 15.62
C PHE A 40 19.77 -3.53 14.41
N PHE A 41 18.56 -3.01 14.15
CA PHE A 41 17.74 -3.45 13.02
C PHE A 41 18.35 -3.04 11.67
N TYR A 42 18.96 -1.86 11.59
CA TYR A 42 19.68 -1.39 10.41
C TYR A 42 20.85 -2.33 10.05
N LEU A 43 21.63 -2.75 11.04
CA LEU A 43 22.71 -3.73 10.85
C LEU A 43 22.16 -5.09 10.40
N LEU A 44 21.05 -5.57 10.95
CA LEU A 44 20.39 -6.80 10.49
C LEU A 44 19.93 -6.72 9.02
N VAL A 45 19.26 -5.62 8.62
CA VAL A 45 18.82 -5.41 7.24
C VAL A 45 20.02 -5.29 6.29
N GLN A 46 21.09 -4.60 6.67
CA GLN A 46 22.31 -4.50 5.86
C GLN A 46 23.05 -5.84 5.75
N LEU A 47 23.09 -6.66 6.81
CA LEU A 47 23.61 -8.02 6.76
C LEU A 47 22.77 -8.92 5.83
N ARG A 48 21.43 -8.82 5.91
CA ARG A 48 20.49 -9.54 5.04
C ARG A 48 20.63 -9.15 3.57
N LYS A 49 20.70 -7.84 3.24
CA LYS A 49 21.01 -7.35 1.89
C LYS A 49 22.37 -7.87 1.38
N ARG A 50 23.40 -7.91 2.23
CA ARG A 50 24.74 -8.45 1.89
C ARG A 50 24.75 -9.97 1.69
N GLN A 51 23.95 -10.72 2.45
CA GLN A 51 23.78 -12.17 2.31
C GLN A 51 23.01 -12.48 1.02
N SER A 52 21.92 -11.77 0.72
CA SER A 52 21.17 -11.94 -0.53
C SER A 52 22.05 -11.75 -1.76
N LYS A 53 22.89 -10.70 -1.79
CA LYS A 53 23.84 -10.44 -2.90
C LYS A 53 24.97 -11.48 -3.04
N LYS A 54 25.13 -12.39 -2.08
CA LYS A 54 26.09 -13.52 -2.11
C LYS A 54 25.41 -14.88 -2.28
N SER A 55 24.08 -14.94 -2.26
CA SER A 55 23.31 -16.17 -2.39
C SER A 55 23.23 -16.60 -3.86
N THR A 56 23.54 -17.86 -4.14
CA THR A 56 23.19 -18.50 -5.41
C THR A 56 21.77 -19.07 -5.42
N LYS A 57 21.11 -19.18 -4.26
CA LYS A 57 19.68 -19.50 -4.18
C LYS A 57 18.84 -18.30 -4.60
N LYS A 58 17.92 -18.52 -5.53
CA LYS A 58 16.96 -17.54 -6.07
C LYS A 58 15.74 -17.38 -5.14
N GLY A 59 14.96 -16.33 -5.36
CA GLY A 59 13.99 -15.76 -4.39
C GLY A 59 12.85 -16.65 -3.89
N SER A 60 12.59 -17.81 -4.52
CA SER A 60 11.61 -18.80 -4.05
C SER A 60 12.03 -19.50 -2.75
N ASP A 61 13.32 -19.87 -2.65
CA ASP A 61 13.81 -20.87 -1.69
C ASP A 61 14.35 -20.25 -0.39
N SER A 62 14.50 -18.92 -0.37
CA SER A 62 14.98 -18.15 0.78
C SER A 62 14.03 -16.99 1.02
N GLY A 63 13.29 -17.04 2.14
CA GLY A 63 12.18 -16.13 2.43
C GLY A 63 12.52 -14.65 2.18
N HIS A 64 11.61 -13.98 1.47
CA HIS A 64 11.74 -12.68 0.83
C HIS A 64 11.54 -11.48 1.79
N GLY A 65 11.59 -10.26 1.26
CA GLY A 65 11.45 -9.02 2.03
C GLY A 65 12.68 -8.60 2.82
N TYR A 66 12.69 -7.34 3.24
CA TYR A 66 13.74 -6.74 4.09
C TYR A 66 15.17 -6.90 3.53
N GLY A 67 15.32 -6.85 2.20
CA GLY A 67 16.59 -6.98 1.51
C GLY A 67 16.84 -8.28 0.73
N VAL A 68 15.79 -9.07 0.47
CA VAL A 68 15.84 -10.32 -0.32
C VAL A 68 14.68 -10.30 -1.32
N LYS A 69 14.94 -10.34 -2.63
CA LYS A 69 13.87 -10.36 -3.65
C LYS A 69 12.97 -11.59 -3.52
N SER A 70 11.68 -11.40 -3.72
CA SER A 70 10.64 -12.45 -3.88
C SER A 70 10.75 -13.26 -5.18
N ARG A 71 11.30 -12.67 -6.25
CA ARG A 71 11.54 -13.31 -7.55
C ARG A 71 12.95 -13.03 -8.08
N SER A 72 13.42 -13.86 -9.00
CA SER A 72 14.73 -13.65 -9.63
C SER A 72 14.65 -12.81 -10.90
N ASP A 73 13.58 -12.98 -11.66
CA ASP A 73 13.26 -12.19 -12.84
C ASP A 73 12.15 -11.18 -12.53
N VAL A 74 12.10 -10.08 -13.29
CA VAL A 74 10.98 -9.12 -13.24
C VAL A 74 9.77 -9.73 -13.97
N GLN A 75 9.99 -10.50 -15.03
CA GLN A 75 8.92 -11.23 -15.74
C GLN A 75 8.19 -12.24 -14.84
N GLU A 76 8.86 -12.74 -13.79
CA GLU A 76 8.24 -13.59 -12.77
C GLU A 76 7.33 -12.83 -11.78
N MET A 77 7.49 -11.51 -11.65
CA MET A 77 6.71 -10.66 -10.75
C MET A 77 5.39 -10.20 -11.37
N GLU A 78 5.34 -10.09 -12.70
CA GLU A 78 4.24 -9.42 -13.44
C GLU A 78 3.18 -10.37 -14.01
N ARG A 79 3.50 -11.66 -14.09
CA ARG A 79 2.50 -12.70 -14.39
C ARG A 79 1.59 -12.94 -13.17
N PRO A 80 0.34 -13.40 -13.37
CA PRO A 80 -0.50 -13.92 -12.30
C PRO A 80 0.26 -14.84 -11.34
N GLN A 81 0.31 -14.49 -10.05
CA GLN A 81 0.93 -15.32 -9.03
C GLN A 81 -0.01 -16.45 -8.60
N SER A 82 0.56 -17.56 -8.13
CA SER A 82 -0.22 -18.63 -7.50
C SER A 82 -0.71 -18.17 -6.12
N LEU A 83 -2.03 -18.21 -5.91
CA LEU A 83 -2.62 -18.02 -4.59
C LEU A 83 -2.26 -19.19 -3.66
N SER A 84 -2.41 -18.99 -2.35
CA SER A 84 -2.27 -20.07 -1.36
C SER A 84 -3.65 -20.49 -0.84
N GLU A 85 -3.72 -21.67 -0.21
CA GLU A 85 -4.92 -22.24 0.44
C GLU A 85 -5.55 -21.36 1.54
N HIS A 86 -4.94 -20.22 1.88
CA HIS A 86 -5.49 -19.30 2.87
C HIS A 86 -6.72 -18.58 2.28
N PRO A 87 -7.89 -18.56 2.95
CA PRO A 87 -9.12 -17.98 2.39
C PRO A 87 -9.01 -16.48 2.05
N LYS A 88 -8.13 -15.77 2.75
CA LYS A 88 -7.80 -14.34 2.51
C LYS A 88 -6.54 -14.13 1.66
N ALA A 89 -6.09 -15.15 0.90
CA ALA A 89 -5.05 -14.98 -0.11
C ALA A 89 -5.47 -13.94 -1.15
N ILE A 90 -4.47 -13.27 -1.72
CA ILE A 90 -4.65 -12.17 -2.65
C ILE A 90 -3.45 -12.10 -3.60
N ASP A 91 -3.71 -11.82 -4.87
CA ASP A 91 -2.72 -11.33 -5.83
C ASP A 91 -3.35 -10.16 -6.58
N ALA A 92 -2.64 -9.05 -6.74
CA ALA A 92 -3.26 -7.77 -7.08
C ALA A 92 -2.39 -6.89 -7.98
N VAL A 93 -3.03 -6.27 -8.97
CA VAL A 93 -2.47 -5.15 -9.75
C VAL A 93 -3.31 -3.90 -9.52
N TYR A 94 -2.63 -2.76 -9.44
CA TYR A 94 -3.21 -1.45 -9.22
C TYR A 94 -2.47 -0.45 -10.12
N PHE A 95 -3.23 0.37 -10.83
CA PHE A 95 -2.76 1.38 -11.77
C PHE A 95 -3.41 2.71 -11.42
N ASN A 96 -2.64 3.80 -11.47
CA ASN A 96 -3.23 5.13 -11.41
C ASN A 96 -2.55 6.11 -12.37
N ALA A 97 -3.31 7.14 -12.73
CA ALA A 97 -2.90 8.18 -13.66
C ALA A 97 -3.49 9.53 -13.25
N GLY A 98 -2.80 10.59 -13.63
CA GLY A 98 -3.36 11.93 -13.76
C GLY A 98 -2.66 12.68 -14.88
N ASN A 99 -3.27 13.75 -15.39
CA ASN A 99 -2.61 14.71 -16.26
C ASN A 99 -2.81 16.16 -15.78
N ARG A 100 -2.12 17.09 -16.44
CA ARG A 100 -2.15 18.53 -16.09
C ARG A 100 -3.50 19.19 -16.36
N ASP A 101 -4.31 18.57 -17.21
CA ASP A 101 -5.57 19.10 -17.74
C ASP A 101 -6.75 18.64 -16.87
N GLY A 102 -6.49 17.86 -15.82
CA GLY A 102 -7.47 17.46 -14.81
C GLY A 102 -8.11 16.09 -15.03
N TYR A 103 -7.63 15.30 -15.99
CA TYR A 103 -8.03 13.90 -16.18
C TYR A 103 -7.31 13.00 -15.18
N TYR A 104 -8.01 12.02 -14.62
CA TYR A 104 -7.44 11.03 -13.69
C TYR A 104 -8.02 9.64 -13.96
N MET A 105 -7.21 8.61 -13.72
CA MET A 105 -7.64 7.21 -13.77
C MET A 105 -7.15 6.49 -12.51
N VAL A 106 -7.99 5.64 -11.93
CA VAL A 106 -7.59 4.62 -10.96
C VAL A 106 -8.22 3.31 -11.38
N MET A 107 -7.43 2.25 -11.51
CA MET A 107 -7.92 0.92 -11.85
C MET A 107 -7.20 -0.12 -11.00
N ALA A 108 -7.95 -1.03 -10.38
CA ALA A 108 -7.36 -2.13 -9.61
C ALA A 108 -8.14 -3.43 -9.80
N THR A 109 -7.42 -4.54 -9.76
CA THR A 109 -7.97 -5.90 -9.81
C THR A 109 -7.14 -6.81 -8.91
N ALA A 110 -7.79 -7.40 -7.91
CA ALA A 110 -7.18 -8.30 -6.95
C ALA A 110 -7.89 -9.66 -6.91
N ARG A 111 -7.22 -10.70 -7.43
CA ARG A 111 -7.71 -12.08 -7.45
C ARG A 111 -7.62 -12.71 -6.07
N ARG A 112 -8.62 -13.51 -5.72
CA ARG A 112 -8.74 -14.31 -4.48
C ARG A 112 -9.19 -15.74 -4.83
N PRO A 113 -9.08 -16.69 -3.89
CA PRO A 113 -9.52 -18.07 -4.14
C PRO A 113 -11.00 -18.14 -4.57
N LYS A 114 -11.30 -19.11 -5.43
CA LYS A 114 -12.62 -19.46 -5.97
C LYS A 114 -13.22 -18.39 -6.91
N GLY A 115 -12.39 -17.79 -7.76
CA GLY A 115 -12.84 -16.86 -8.82
C GLY A 115 -13.35 -15.50 -8.29
N VAL A 116 -13.06 -15.18 -7.04
CA VAL A 116 -13.48 -13.92 -6.40
C VAL A 116 -12.46 -12.84 -6.70
N ILE A 117 -12.90 -11.68 -7.15
CA ILE A 117 -12.05 -10.55 -7.50
C ILE A 117 -12.52 -9.30 -6.74
N ASN A 118 -11.61 -8.54 -6.12
CA ASN A 118 -11.89 -7.15 -5.80
C ASN A 118 -11.46 -6.29 -6.99
N GLY A 119 -12.41 -5.67 -7.69
CA GLY A 119 -12.18 -4.86 -8.87
C GLY A 119 -12.77 -3.46 -8.75
N LEU A 120 -12.08 -2.46 -9.32
CA LEU A 120 -12.55 -1.08 -9.39
C LEU A 120 -11.98 -0.37 -10.62
N LEU A 121 -12.74 0.61 -11.09
CA LEU A 121 -12.32 1.62 -12.06
C LEU A 121 -12.94 2.97 -11.67
N TYR A 122 -12.12 4.01 -11.66
CA TYR A 122 -12.52 5.41 -11.64
C TYR A 122 -11.86 6.14 -12.81
N LEU A 123 -12.63 7.00 -13.47
CA LEU A 123 -12.15 7.85 -14.55
C LEU A 123 -12.75 9.25 -14.37
N ARG A 124 -11.92 10.24 -14.01
CA ARG A 124 -12.34 11.65 -13.97
C ARG A 124 -12.04 12.28 -15.33
N ILE A 125 -13.06 12.89 -15.92
CA ILE A 125 -12.98 13.70 -17.15
C ILE A 125 -13.51 15.10 -16.80
N PRO A 126 -12.73 16.19 -16.95
CA PRO A 126 -13.15 17.54 -16.56
C PRO A 126 -14.50 17.98 -17.12
N GLU A 127 -14.85 17.55 -18.33
CA GLU A 127 -16.08 17.90 -19.03
C GLU A 127 -17.32 17.08 -18.60
N ILE A 128 -17.13 15.97 -17.87
CA ILE A 128 -18.18 14.99 -17.54
C ILE A 128 -18.32 14.79 -16.02
N GLY A 129 -17.23 14.98 -15.26
CA GLY A 129 -17.12 14.66 -13.84
C GLY A 129 -16.40 13.32 -13.60
N LEU A 130 -16.73 12.67 -12.49
CA LEU A 130 -16.22 11.35 -12.13
C LEU A 130 -17.12 10.24 -12.69
N LEU A 131 -16.52 9.26 -13.35
CA LEU A 131 -17.14 8.01 -13.80
C LEU A 131 -16.59 6.83 -13.01
N ASP A 132 -17.43 5.83 -12.73
CA ASP A 132 -17.07 4.63 -11.98
C ASP A 132 -17.79 3.36 -12.51
N LEU A 133 -17.55 2.20 -11.86
CA LEU A 133 -18.26 0.96 -12.20
C LEU A 133 -19.69 0.97 -11.62
N PRO A 134 -20.71 0.45 -12.33
CA PRO A 134 -22.10 0.41 -11.84
C PRO A 134 -22.35 -0.34 -10.51
N ARG A 135 -21.35 -1.04 -9.98
CA ARG A 135 -21.39 -1.78 -8.71
C ARG A 135 -20.81 -0.97 -7.52
N MET A 136 -20.09 0.12 -7.77
CA MET A 136 -19.45 0.90 -6.70
C MET A 136 -20.49 1.39 -5.66
N PRO A 137 -20.13 1.47 -4.37
CA PRO A 137 -18.79 1.28 -3.78
C PRO A 137 -18.42 -0.19 -3.49
N ASP A 138 -19.21 -1.19 -3.94
CA ASP A 138 -18.92 -2.62 -3.78
C ASP A 138 -17.91 -3.11 -4.81
N THR A 139 -16.67 -3.36 -4.40
CA THR A 139 -15.63 -3.89 -5.32
C THR A 139 -15.71 -5.40 -5.53
N LEU A 140 -16.63 -6.13 -4.87
CA LEU A 140 -16.65 -7.59 -4.91
C LEU A 140 -17.27 -8.10 -6.23
N LEU A 141 -16.42 -8.54 -7.16
CA LEU A 141 -16.78 -9.07 -8.48
C LEU A 141 -16.49 -10.58 -8.57
N PHE A 142 -17.10 -11.25 -9.54
CA PHE A 142 -16.88 -12.67 -9.83
C PHE A 142 -16.34 -12.90 -11.26
N GLY A 143 -15.32 -13.74 -11.38
CA GLY A 143 -14.59 -13.98 -12.63
C GLY A 143 -13.82 -15.31 -12.64
N SER A 144 -12.79 -15.43 -13.48
CA SER A 144 -11.92 -16.62 -13.50
C SER A 144 -10.75 -16.47 -12.51
N GLU A 145 -10.19 -17.60 -12.07
CA GLU A 145 -9.00 -17.58 -11.21
C GLU A 145 -7.71 -17.24 -11.97
N GLU A 146 -7.65 -17.54 -13.27
CA GLU A 146 -6.42 -17.50 -14.06
C GLU A 146 -6.01 -16.07 -14.47
N ASN A 147 -6.99 -15.20 -14.74
CA ASN A 147 -6.80 -13.86 -15.28
C ASN A 147 -7.32 -12.79 -14.30
N PHE A 148 -6.82 -11.56 -14.43
CA PHE A 148 -7.34 -10.42 -13.66
C PHE A 148 -8.60 -9.85 -14.33
N SER A 149 -9.65 -10.65 -14.48
CA SER A 149 -10.85 -10.28 -15.27
C SER A 149 -12.17 -10.68 -14.60
N ALA A 150 -13.05 -9.71 -14.38
CA ALA A 150 -14.40 -9.90 -13.84
C ALA A 150 -15.35 -8.76 -14.27
N GLU A 151 -16.62 -9.08 -14.52
CA GLU A 151 -17.73 -8.13 -14.69
C GLU A 151 -17.47 -6.92 -15.63
N GLY A 152 -16.75 -7.16 -16.73
CA GLY A 152 -16.41 -6.14 -17.76
C GLY A 152 -15.05 -5.46 -17.57
N LEU A 153 -14.41 -5.64 -16.41
CA LEU A 153 -13.04 -5.20 -16.17
C LEU A 153 -12.06 -6.34 -16.50
N SER A 154 -10.98 -6.05 -17.24
CA SER A 154 -10.01 -7.04 -17.71
C SER A 154 -8.58 -6.49 -17.66
N ALA A 155 -7.70 -7.19 -16.97
CA ALA A 155 -6.26 -6.91 -16.93
C ALA A 155 -5.44 -8.10 -17.46
N THR A 156 -4.71 -7.84 -18.56
CA THR A 156 -3.97 -8.84 -19.34
C THR A 156 -2.64 -8.26 -19.85
N PRO A 157 -1.49 -8.58 -19.22
CA PRO A 157 -0.20 -8.04 -19.65
C PRO A 157 0.21 -8.58 -21.02
N GLN A 158 0.21 -7.72 -22.04
CA GLN A 158 0.61 -8.06 -23.41
C GLN A 158 2.13 -8.11 -23.57
N GLU A 159 2.83 -7.14 -22.98
CA GLU A 159 4.25 -7.20 -22.63
C GLU A 159 4.41 -6.77 -21.16
N PRO A 160 5.49 -7.20 -20.47
CA PRO A 160 5.84 -6.71 -19.14
C PRO A 160 5.84 -5.17 -19.05
N MET A 161 5.11 -4.64 -18.06
CA MET A 161 4.89 -3.24 -17.69
C MET A 161 4.17 -2.35 -18.73
N LYS A 162 3.42 -2.90 -19.71
CA LYS A 162 3.07 -2.13 -20.95
C LYS A 162 1.61 -2.05 -21.45
N SER A 163 0.73 -3.04 -21.31
CA SER A 163 -0.59 -2.97 -21.99
C SER A 163 -1.70 -3.91 -21.47
N LEU A 164 -2.95 -3.66 -21.92
CA LEU A 164 -4.24 -4.21 -21.44
C LEU A 164 -5.33 -4.17 -22.55
N CYS A 165 -6.45 -4.91 -22.44
CA CYS A 165 -7.59 -4.77 -23.38
C CYS A 165 -8.94 -5.43 -22.94
N ARG A 166 -10.06 -4.87 -23.47
CA ARG A 166 -11.38 -5.51 -23.75
C ARG A 166 -12.29 -5.84 -22.52
N ASP A 167 -13.63 -5.76 -22.50
CA ASP A 167 -14.72 -5.53 -23.48
C ASP A 167 -15.84 -4.66 -22.85
N PRO A 168 -16.61 -3.86 -23.60
CA PRO A 168 -17.83 -3.18 -23.11
C PRO A 168 -19.07 -4.10 -23.28
N SER A 169 -20.36 -3.74 -23.11
CA SER A 169 -21.12 -2.47 -23.02
C SER A 169 -22.50 -2.78 -22.36
N LYS A 170 -23.37 -1.90 -21.84
CA LYS A 170 -23.50 -0.44 -21.66
C LYS A 170 -24.12 -0.19 -20.26
N SER A 171 -23.73 0.71 -19.37
CA SER A 171 -22.60 1.66 -19.29
C SER A 171 -22.49 2.75 -20.38
N PHE A 172 -21.69 3.79 -20.10
CA PHE A 172 -21.02 4.52 -21.17
C PHE A 172 -20.22 3.51 -22.00
N ASP A 173 -20.44 3.48 -23.31
CA ASP A 173 -19.75 2.59 -24.24
C ASP A 173 -18.41 3.22 -24.65
N VAL A 174 -17.54 3.45 -23.67
CA VAL A 174 -16.25 4.12 -23.83
C VAL A 174 -15.12 3.10 -23.88
N VAL A 175 -14.53 2.95 -25.07
CA VAL A 175 -13.28 2.20 -25.24
C VAL A 175 -12.14 3.08 -24.71
N LEU A 176 -11.66 2.77 -23.51
CA LEU A 176 -10.50 3.43 -22.91
C LEU A 176 -9.21 2.69 -23.33
N ASP A 177 -8.76 2.93 -24.56
CA ASP A 177 -7.48 2.43 -25.08
C ASP A 177 -6.30 3.19 -24.47
N ALA A 178 -5.99 2.89 -23.20
CA ALA A 178 -4.90 3.50 -22.44
C ALA A 178 -3.58 2.74 -22.59
N LEU A 179 -2.65 3.26 -23.40
CA LEU A 179 -1.27 2.79 -23.44
C LEU A 179 -0.43 3.44 -22.32
N TRP A 180 -0.05 2.66 -21.32
CA TRP A 180 0.89 3.11 -20.28
C TRP A 180 2.33 2.77 -20.67
N THR A 181 3.22 3.76 -20.71
CA THR A 181 4.66 3.54 -20.91
C THR A 181 5.47 4.39 -19.92
N SER A 182 6.58 3.82 -19.45
CA SER A 182 7.55 4.49 -18.60
C SER A 182 8.96 4.21 -19.11
N ASN A 183 9.81 5.23 -19.08
CA ASN A 183 11.26 5.14 -19.27
C ASN A 183 12.05 5.22 -17.95
N LEU A 184 11.35 5.23 -16.81
CA LEU A 184 11.92 5.23 -15.46
C LEU A 184 12.09 3.80 -14.93
N ASP A 185 13.12 3.58 -14.11
CA ASP A 185 13.30 2.32 -13.37
C ASP A 185 12.08 1.99 -12.50
N TYR A 186 11.78 0.70 -12.33
CA TYR A 186 10.84 0.25 -11.30
C TYR A 186 11.44 0.39 -9.89
N PHE A 187 10.59 0.31 -8.86
CA PHE A 187 11.01 0.27 -7.45
C PHE A 187 10.66 -1.07 -6.82
N ASP A 188 11.66 -1.79 -6.32
CA ASP A 188 11.47 -3.08 -5.66
C ASP A 188 11.27 -2.88 -4.15
N PHE A 189 10.05 -3.08 -3.63
CA PHE A 189 9.79 -2.95 -2.19
C PHE A 189 10.57 -3.97 -1.33
N ASP A 190 10.96 -5.13 -1.87
CA ASP A 190 11.80 -6.08 -1.14
C ASP A 190 13.24 -5.58 -0.97
N THR A 191 13.80 -4.88 -1.98
CA THR A 191 15.25 -4.55 -2.01
C THR A 191 15.62 -3.08 -2.04
N ASP A 192 14.82 -2.19 -2.63
CA ASP A 192 15.14 -0.76 -2.78
C ASP A 192 14.75 0.07 -1.55
N MET A 193 13.83 -0.43 -0.70
CA MET A 193 13.43 0.25 0.53
C MET A 193 14.62 0.72 1.38
N SER A 194 14.55 1.98 1.82
CA SER A 194 15.53 2.62 2.70
C SER A 194 15.67 1.83 4.01
N PRO A 195 16.84 1.20 4.28
CA PRO A 195 17.05 0.46 5.52
C PRO A 195 16.89 1.34 6.76
N TRP A 196 17.07 2.65 6.63
CA TRP A 196 16.93 3.61 7.72
C TRP A 196 15.47 3.96 8.04
N ALA A 197 14.61 4.19 7.03
CA ALA A 197 13.18 4.42 7.23
C ALA A 197 12.49 3.20 7.87
N LEU A 198 12.78 2.02 7.31
CA LEU A 198 12.38 0.72 7.86
C LEU A 198 12.82 0.59 9.33
N SER A 199 14.12 0.72 9.62
CA SER A 199 14.65 0.54 10.99
C SER A 199 14.10 1.54 12.00
N LYS A 200 13.91 2.80 11.60
CA LYS A 200 13.23 3.81 12.42
C LYS A 200 11.80 3.40 12.73
N THR A 201 11.06 2.92 11.76
CA THR A 201 9.66 2.51 11.96
C THR A 201 9.57 1.30 12.87
N MET A 202 10.36 0.25 12.61
CA MET A 202 10.45 -0.94 13.46
C MET A 202 10.84 -0.58 14.91
N ALA A 203 11.72 0.40 15.12
CA ALA A 203 12.20 0.76 16.45
C ALA A 203 11.17 1.49 17.34
N LYS A 204 10.16 2.17 16.75
CA LYS A 204 9.07 2.84 17.50
C LYS A 204 8.28 1.82 18.33
N GLU A 205 8.05 0.63 17.78
CA GLU A 205 7.16 -0.37 18.34
C GLU A 205 7.76 -1.27 19.43
N GLN A 206 6.90 -1.95 20.20
CA GLN A 206 7.32 -2.89 21.23
C GLN A 206 7.63 -4.28 20.64
N TRP A 207 8.92 -4.52 20.42
CA TRP A 207 9.43 -5.80 19.94
C TRP A 207 9.01 -6.96 20.84
N SER A 208 8.35 -7.93 20.22
CA SER A 208 7.90 -9.20 20.79
C SER A 208 7.70 -10.20 19.64
N ARG A 209 7.66 -11.51 19.94
CA ARG A 209 7.39 -12.52 18.89
C ARG A 209 6.07 -12.29 18.15
N GLN A 210 5.08 -11.70 18.82
CA GLN A 210 3.78 -11.40 18.24
C GLN A 210 3.83 -10.13 17.38
N TYR A 211 4.51 -9.06 17.83
CA TYR A 211 4.74 -7.87 17.01
C TYR A 211 5.45 -8.16 15.67
N PHE A 212 6.41 -9.08 15.65
CA PHE A 212 7.09 -9.48 14.41
C PHE A 212 6.24 -10.37 13.47
N LYS A 213 5.04 -10.80 13.90
CA LYS A 213 4.00 -11.34 13.02
C LYS A 213 3.03 -10.24 12.56
N ASP A 214 2.60 -9.41 13.51
CA ASP A 214 1.48 -8.48 13.35
C ASP A 214 1.95 -7.07 12.93
N LEU A 215 2.86 -6.94 11.95
CA LEU A 215 3.60 -5.68 11.72
C LEU A 215 2.68 -4.47 11.40
N GLN A 216 2.59 -3.52 12.33
CA GLN A 216 1.54 -2.48 12.34
C GLN A 216 1.88 -1.15 11.64
N ARG A 217 3.12 -0.93 11.18
CA ARG A 217 3.56 0.37 10.65
C ARG A 217 4.78 0.24 9.75
N LEU A 218 4.78 0.92 8.61
CA LEU A 218 5.94 1.03 7.72
C LEU A 218 5.96 2.42 7.06
N GLU A 219 7.07 3.15 7.16
CA GLU A 219 7.31 4.39 6.41
C GLU A 219 8.21 4.04 5.20
N LEU A 220 7.66 4.22 4.00
CA LEU A 220 8.22 3.74 2.72
C LEU A 220 7.94 4.73 1.58
N GLY A 221 8.70 4.64 0.48
CA GLY A 221 8.50 5.44 -0.73
C GLY A 221 9.79 5.74 -1.49
N TYR A 222 9.65 6.41 -2.63
CA TYR A 222 10.73 6.91 -3.48
C TYR A 222 10.27 8.12 -4.28
N VAL A 223 11.20 8.84 -4.90
CA VAL A 223 10.95 9.92 -5.85
C VAL A 223 11.99 9.87 -6.98
N PHE A 224 11.59 10.26 -8.19
CA PHE A 224 12.51 10.52 -9.29
C PHE A 224 12.78 12.02 -9.42
N THR A 225 14.04 12.41 -9.54
CA THR A 225 14.41 13.81 -9.83
C THR A 225 14.17 14.15 -11.32
N PRO A 226 14.17 15.44 -11.70
CA PRO A 226 14.17 15.84 -13.12
C PRO A 226 15.38 15.36 -13.93
N SER A 227 16.46 14.89 -13.28
CA SER A 227 17.61 14.25 -13.93
C SER A 227 17.49 12.72 -14.04
N GLY A 228 16.36 12.14 -13.61
CA GLY A 228 16.12 10.69 -13.62
C GLY A 228 16.71 9.93 -12.43
N GLU A 229 17.21 10.62 -11.40
CA GLU A 229 17.80 9.96 -10.23
C GLU A 229 16.72 9.41 -9.29
N LYS A 230 16.78 8.10 -8.97
CA LYS A 230 15.86 7.42 -8.04
C LYS A 230 16.30 7.60 -6.59
N LEU A 231 15.67 8.52 -5.87
CA LEU A 231 15.92 8.79 -4.45
C LEU A 231 14.93 8.04 -3.55
N THR A 232 15.41 7.34 -2.52
CA THR A 232 14.53 6.65 -1.56
C THR A 232 13.98 7.60 -0.50
N VAL A 233 12.72 7.44 -0.08
CA VAL A 233 12.20 8.13 1.11
C VAL A 233 12.83 7.51 2.36
N SER A 234 13.62 8.33 3.07
CA SER A 234 14.32 7.97 4.30
C SER A 234 13.62 8.51 5.55
N SER A 235 12.82 9.56 5.42
CA SER A 235 11.99 10.19 6.45
C SER A 235 10.75 10.82 5.81
N VAL A 236 9.64 10.85 6.56
CA VAL A 236 8.42 11.57 6.19
C VAL A 236 7.80 12.20 7.43
N ASN A 237 7.27 13.41 7.29
CA ASN A 237 6.55 14.17 8.31
C ASN A 237 5.05 14.26 7.97
N LEU A 238 4.45 13.11 7.61
CA LEU A 238 3.01 12.91 7.45
C LEU A 238 2.55 11.92 8.55
N PRO A 239 2.41 12.37 9.81
CA PRO A 239 1.91 11.52 10.87
C PRO A 239 0.43 11.22 10.65
N LEU A 240 0.10 10.03 10.14
CA LEU A 240 -1.30 9.65 9.80
C LEU A 240 -2.32 9.96 10.91
N TRP A 241 -1.93 9.87 12.18
CA TRP A 241 -2.78 10.20 13.34
C TRP A 241 -3.18 11.69 13.45
N GLN A 242 -2.51 12.62 12.78
CA GLN A 242 -2.89 14.04 12.75
C GLN A 242 -3.90 14.37 11.64
N HIS A 243 -4.03 13.49 10.63
CA HIS A 243 -4.75 13.79 9.39
C HIS A 243 -5.89 12.79 9.13
N GLY A 244 -5.64 11.49 9.29
CA GLY A 244 -6.61 10.43 8.99
C GLY A 244 -7.39 9.91 10.21
N GLU A 245 -6.95 10.19 11.44
CA GLU A 245 -7.61 9.66 12.65
C GLU A 245 -9.05 10.16 12.76
N GLY A 246 -9.99 9.25 13.01
CA GLY A 246 -11.43 9.54 12.97
C GLY A 246 -12.11 9.24 11.64
N GLY A 247 -11.37 8.83 10.60
CA GLY A 247 -11.94 8.29 9.36
C GLY A 247 -12.25 9.33 8.27
N ILE A 248 -12.00 10.61 8.51
CA ILE A 248 -12.28 11.68 7.54
C ILE A 248 -10.95 12.40 7.23
N PRO A 249 -10.22 12.01 6.16
CA PRO A 249 -8.96 12.66 5.83
C PRO A 249 -9.18 14.07 5.25
N PRO A 250 -8.22 14.99 5.44
CA PRO A 250 -8.33 16.37 4.96
C PRO A 250 -8.35 16.47 3.43
N THR A 251 -8.99 17.53 2.93
CA THR A 251 -9.01 17.93 1.52
C THR A 251 -7.91 18.91 1.13
N ASP A 252 -7.27 19.54 2.12
CA ASP A 252 -6.10 20.43 2.00
C ASP A 252 -5.14 20.04 3.14
N TYR A 253 -3.91 19.66 2.80
CA TYR A 253 -2.86 19.36 3.77
C TYR A 253 -1.46 19.47 3.16
N ALA A 254 -0.46 19.67 4.01
CA ALA A 254 0.95 19.67 3.61
C ALA A 254 1.80 18.77 4.50
N PHE A 255 2.86 18.21 3.93
CA PHE A 255 3.87 17.43 4.64
C PHE A 255 5.26 17.61 4.03
N SER A 256 6.29 17.01 4.61
CA SER A 256 7.61 16.95 3.99
C SER A 256 8.23 15.55 4.08
N PHE A 257 9.14 15.24 3.15
CA PHE A 257 9.91 14.00 3.15
C PHE A 257 11.38 14.27 2.81
N ASN A 258 12.29 13.44 3.34
CA ASN A 258 13.75 13.64 3.33
C ASN A 258 14.25 15.00 3.88
N ALA A 259 13.38 15.84 4.44
CA ALA A 259 13.57 17.26 4.77
C ALA A 259 13.72 18.21 3.55
N ASP A 260 14.19 17.72 2.41
CA ASP A 260 14.41 18.53 1.20
C ASP A 260 13.16 18.72 0.32
N PHE A 261 12.10 17.91 0.53
CA PHE A 261 10.87 17.94 -0.27
C PHE A 261 9.68 18.34 0.60
N PHE A 262 9.07 19.48 0.29
CA PHE A 262 7.82 19.98 0.86
C PHE A 262 6.70 19.73 -0.15
N VAL A 263 5.60 19.10 0.31
CA VAL A 263 4.47 18.68 -0.51
C VAL A 263 3.20 19.32 0.03
N GLU A 264 2.58 20.19 -0.75
CA GLU A 264 1.18 20.62 -0.58
C GLU A 264 0.27 19.65 -1.37
N VAL A 265 -0.90 19.33 -0.83
CA VAL A 265 -1.89 18.42 -1.42
C VAL A 265 -3.26 19.08 -1.39
N GLN A 266 -3.87 19.25 -2.55
CA GLN A 266 -5.24 19.73 -2.72
C GLN A 266 -6.06 18.64 -3.41
N ILE A 267 -7.16 18.22 -2.79
CA ILE A 267 -8.05 17.19 -3.33
C ILE A 267 -9.00 17.79 -4.37
N GLU A 268 -9.15 17.07 -5.49
CA GLU A 268 -10.04 17.34 -6.62
C GLU A 268 -11.31 16.47 -6.54
N GLU A 269 -11.16 15.16 -6.31
CA GLU A 269 -12.25 14.17 -6.17
C GLU A 269 -11.99 13.27 -4.96
N SER A 270 -13.05 12.69 -4.40
CA SER A 270 -12.97 11.89 -3.17
C SER A 270 -13.93 10.70 -3.11
N PRO A 271 -13.97 9.79 -4.12
CA PRO A 271 -14.78 8.59 -4.02
C PRO A 271 -14.35 7.67 -2.88
N GLU A 272 -15.30 6.89 -2.36
CA GLU A 272 -15.04 5.84 -1.38
C GLU A 272 -15.45 4.48 -1.93
N PHE A 273 -14.69 3.43 -1.58
CA PHE A 273 -15.01 2.06 -1.94
C PHE A 273 -14.65 1.07 -0.83
N TYR A 274 -15.19 -0.15 -0.91
CA TYR A 274 -14.99 -1.17 0.11
C TYR A 274 -14.36 -2.44 -0.47
N ILE A 275 -13.37 -2.97 0.24
CA ILE A 275 -12.67 -4.24 -0.06
C ILE A 275 -13.04 -5.26 1.03
N GLY A 276 -13.30 -6.50 0.60
CA GLY A 276 -13.58 -7.63 1.48
C GLY A 276 -15.03 -8.13 1.37
N TRP A 277 -15.28 -9.32 1.91
CA TRP A 277 -16.58 -9.98 1.85
C TRP A 277 -17.65 -9.25 2.67
N GLU A 278 -17.24 -8.69 3.81
CA GLU A 278 -18.10 -7.97 4.75
C GLU A 278 -17.69 -6.50 4.83
N TRP A 279 -17.12 -5.99 3.72
CA TRP A 279 -16.56 -4.64 3.60
C TRP A 279 -15.59 -4.30 4.73
N GLU A 280 -14.69 -5.22 5.11
CA GLU A 280 -13.80 -5.04 6.28
C GLU A 280 -12.78 -3.90 6.13
N THR A 281 -12.48 -3.50 4.89
CA THR A 281 -11.68 -2.31 4.57
C THR A 281 -12.54 -1.31 3.79
N ARG A 282 -12.52 -0.05 4.22
CA ARG A 282 -13.02 1.10 3.46
C ARG A 282 -11.83 1.93 2.99
N VAL A 283 -11.79 2.22 1.70
CA VAL A 283 -10.80 3.07 1.06
C VAL A 283 -11.45 4.42 0.75
N VAL A 284 -10.76 5.50 1.08
CA VAL A 284 -11.09 6.84 0.59
C VAL A 284 -10.02 7.20 -0.44
N GLU A 285 -10.36 7.06 -1.71
CA GLU A 285 -9.45 7.30 -2.83
C GLU A 285 -9.55 8.75 -3.25
N ARG A 286 -8.41 9.39 -3.56
CA ARG A 286 -8.38 10.84 -3.81
C ARG A 286 -7.63 11.19 -5.08
N MET A 287 -8.34 11.76 -6.05
CA MET A 287 -7.69 12.47 -7.16
C MET A 287 -7.24 13.83 -6.63
N ALA A 288 -5.98 14.19 -6.87
CA ALA A 288 -5.36 15.34 -6.22
C ALA A 288 -4.45 16.14 -7.17
N THR A 289 -4.40 17.46 -6.93
CA THR A 289 -3.31 18.31 -7.38
C THR A 289 -2.29 18.46 -6.24
N PHE A 290 -1.02 18.53 -6.62
CA PHE A 290 0.10 18.59 -5.69
C PHE A 290 0.96 19.83 -5.97
N ARG A 291 1.67 20.30 -4.95
CA ARG A 291 2.83 21.18 -5.16
C ARG A 291 4.04 20.64 -4.42
N VAL A 292 5.11 20.33 -5.15
CA VAL A 292 6.38 19.86 -4.59
C VAL A 292 7.41 20.97 -4.76
N ASN A 293 7.91 21.55 -3.66
CA ASN A 293 8.88 22.65 -3.66
C ASN A 293 8.51 23.80 -4.63
N GLY A 294 7.24 24.22 -4.64
CA GLY A 294 6.73 25.26 -5.55
C GLY A 294 6.19 24.74 -6.90
N VAL A 295 6.69 23.59 -7.38
CA VAL A 295 6.35 23.00 -8.68
C VAL A 295 4.99 22.29 -8.60
N LYS A 296 4.05 22.64 -9.49
CA LYS A 296 2.75 21.95 -9.60
C LYS A 296 2.91 20.55 -10.19
N GLY A 297 2.15 19.61 -9.63
CA GLY A 297 1.95 18.25 -10.13
C GLY A 297 0.52 17.77 -9.86
N TRP A 298 0.29 16.48 -10.11
CA TRP A 298 -1.01 15.82 -10.01
C TRP A 298 -0.78 14.33 -9.73
N GLY A 299 -1.78 13.64 -9.19
CA GLY A 299 -1.72 12.21 -8.90
C GLY A 299 -2.82 11.78 -7.95
N ILE A 300 -2.58 10.69 -7.22
CA ILE A 300 -3.56 10.07 -6.33
C ILE A 300 -3.05 10.00 -4.88
N ALA A 301 -3.95 10.05 -3.91
CA ALA A 301 -3.66 9.81 -2.49
C ALA A 301 -4.72 8.93 -1.81
N GLU A 302 -4.39 7.66 -1.56
CA GLU A 302 -5.29 6.66 -0.96
C GLU A 302 -5.25 6.71 0.58
N TRP A 303 -6.42 6.67 1.24
CA TRP A 303 -6.54 6.55 2.70
C TRP A 303 -7.35 5.29 3.10
N ASN A 304 -6.64 4.30 3.66
CA ASN A 304 -7.20 2.99 4.00
C ASN A 304 -7.62 2.88 5.47
N TYR A 305 -8.86 2.48 5.69
CA TYR A 305 -9.49 2.35 7.00
C TYR A 305 -10.07 0.96 7.23
N ARG A 306 -9.95 0.46 8.47
CA ARG A 306 -10.75 -0.70 8.89
C ARG A 306 -12.20 -0.26 9.10
N HIS A 307 -13.12 -0.92 8.41
CA HIS A 307 -14.55 -0.71 8.55
C HIS A 307 -15.19 -1.86 9.36
N GLN A 308 -16.38 -1.61 9.91
CA GLN A 308 -17.07 -2.50 10.87
C GLN A 308 -18.59 -2.58 10.67
N GLY A 309 -19.15 -1.90 9.65
CA GLY A 309 -20.60 -1.89 9.40
C GLY A 309 -21.15 -3.12 8.67
N GLY A 310 -20.28 -4.02 8.19
CA GLY A 310 -20.66 -5.13 7.32
C GLY A 310 -20.88 -4.69 5.87
N ARG A 311 -21.17 -5.66 4.99
CA ARG A 311 -21.60 -5.39 3.60
C ARG A 311 -23.13 -5.36 3.53
N PRO A 312 -23.76 -4.33 2.93
CA PRO A 312 -25.23 -4.24 2.92
C PRO A 312 -25.90 -5.36 2.11
N GLU A 313 -27.07 -5.80 2.58
CA GLU A 313 -27.88 -6.85 1.94
C GLU A 313 -28.23 -6.52 0.47
N THR A 314 -28.35 -5.24 0.12
CA THR A 314 -28.57 -4.77 -1.26
C THR A 314 -27.42 -5.07 -2.24
N TYR A 315 -26.26 -5.51 -1.73
CA TYR A 315 -25.15 -6.07 -2.50
C TYR A 315 -25.04 -7.59 -2.27
N ALA A 316 -25.10 -8.05 -1.02
CA ALA A 316 -24.93 -9.47 -0.68
C ALA A 316 -26.00 -10.38 -1.29
N SER A 317 -27.27 -9.94 -1.36
CA SER A 317 -28.37 -10.69 -1.99
C SER A 317 -28.23 -10.91 -3.51
N LYS A 318 -27.21 -10.31 -4.14
CA LYS A 318 -26.86 -10.47 -5.56
C LYS A 318 -25.66 -11.39 -5.80
N ASP A 319 -25.00 -11.86 -4.73
CA ASP A 319 -23.88 -12.78 -4.87
C ASP A 319 -24.38 -14.16 -5.36
N PRO A 320 -23.60 -14.89 -6.18
CA PRO A 320 -23.95 -16.24 -6.62
C PRO A 320 -24.14 -17.20 -5.44
N GLU A 321 -25.13 -18.10 -5.52
CA GLU A 321 -25.49 -19.03 -4.42
C GLU A 321 -24.32 -19.86 -3.87
N TRP A 322 -23.36 -20.24 -4.72
CA TRP A 322 -22.16 -20.99 -4.29
C TRP A 322 -21.30 -20.23 -3.27
N THR A 323 -21.38 -18.90 -3.22
CA THR A 323 -20.67 -18.04 -2.25
C THR A 323 -21.11 -18.28 -0.80
N LEU A 324 -22.33 -18.78 -0.59
CA LEU A 324 -22.86 -19.11 0.75
C LEU A 324 -22.10 -20.28 1.41
N SER A 325 -21.45 -21.13 0.61
CA SER A 325 -20.66 -22.29 1.07
C SER A 325 -19.24 -21.95 1.52
N LEU A 326 -18.83 -20.68 1.44
CA LEU A 326 -17.43 -20.28 1.56
C LEU A 326 -16.99 -19.96 2.97
N ASN A 327 -15.82 -20.46 3.33
CA ASN A 327 -15.03 -19.84 4.39
C ASN A 327 -14.49 -18.49 3.88
N LYS A 328 -15.17 -17.40 4.23
CA LYS A 328 -14.78 -16.01 3.94
C LYS A 328 -13.50 -15.57 4.69
N GLY A 329 -13.07 -16.36 5.70
CA GLY A 329 -11.73 -16.35 6.33
C GLY A 329 -11.57 -15.48 7.56
#